data_AF-A0A2A3YX71-F1
#
_entry.id   AF-A0A2A3YX71-F1
#
_cell.length_a   1.000
_cell.length_b   1.000
_cell.length_c   1.000
_cell.angle_alpha   90.00
_cell.angle_beta   90.00
_cell.angle_gamma   90.00
#
_symmetry.space_group_name_H-M   'P 1'
#
loop_
_entity.id
_entity.type
_entity.pdbx_description
1 polymer ?
#
loop_
_entity_poly.entity_id
_entity_poly.type
_entity_poly.pdbx_seq_one_letter_code
_entity_poly.pdbx_strand_id
1 'polypeptide(L)'
;MRVDSRIGIDGELVVGVLSQMSCTSDRREGAIVGAIATVEAYVDATVKRLIDMDSRTRSQLGNYLIDQYISELSRNWKSRHSVLRDGFGVFVESESVAQNLKIVVDVRNALMHGDGKLTDLQSAKWKSVVALRRDMANRLDIELQGRRLVLGEDSVKLACSILIEYVLQLERSIYARKLRG
;
A
#
# COMPACT_ATOMS: atom_id res chain seq x y z
N MET A 1 19.71 22.73 -5.83
CA MET A 1 18.46 22.07 -5.39
C MET A 1 18.80 21.15 -4.24
N ARG A 2 18.29 21.40 -3.01
CA ARG A 2 18.65 20.60 -1.82
C ARG A 2 17.92 19.25 -1.85
N VAL A 3 18.65 18.17 -1.64
CA VAL A 3 18.07 16.83 -1.40
C VAL A 3 17.31 16.91 -0.09
N ASP A 4 15.97 16.90 -0.15
CA ASP A 4 15.17 16.75 1.07
C ASP A 4 15.29 15.29 1.54
N SER A 5 16.22 15.06 2.48
CA SER A 5 16.55 13.76 3.07
C SER A 5 15.38 13.14 3.84
N ARG A 6 14.33 13.93 4.12
CA ARG A 6 13.18 13.51 4.93
C ARG A 6 12.32 12.42 4.29
N ILE A 7 12.24 12.36 2.96
CA ILE A 7 11.45 11.30 2.29
C ILE A 7 12.11 9.93 2.53
N GLY A 8 13.44 9.86 2.43
CA GLY A 8 14.22 8.63 2.70
C GLY A 8 14.16 8.20 4.17
N ILE A 9 14.22 9.16 5.09
CA ILE A 9 14.16 8.87 6.54
C ILE A 9 12.81 8.25 6.92
N ASP A 10 11.71 8.76 6.37
CA ASP A 10 10.38 8.23 6.69
C ASP A 10 10.15 6.84 6.09
N GLY A 11 10.69 6.56 4.89
CA GLY A 11 10.63 5.21 4.32
C GLY A 11 11.43 4.20 5.15
N GLU A 12 12.63 4.57 5.59
CA GLU A 12 13.44 3.74 6.51
C GLU A 12 12.69 3.45 7.82
N LEU A 13 12.03 4.45 8.40
CA LEU A 13 11.20 4.27 9.60
C LEU A 13 10.06 3.27 9.35
N VAL A 14 9.35 3.41 8.23
CA VAL A 14 8.26 2.50 7.86
C VAL A 14 8.79 1.08 7.66
N VAL A 15 9.92 0.91 6.96
CA VAL A 15 10.57 -0.40 6.79
C VAL A 15 10.97 -1.01 8.14
N GLY A 16 11.47 -0.19 9.07
CA GLY A 16 11.79 -0.61 10.43
C GLY A 16 10.55 -1.11 11.19
N VAL A 17 9.45 -0.35 11.15
CA VAL A 17 8.17 -0.73 11.77
C VAL A 17 7.63 -2.03 11.17
N LEU A 18 7.63 -2.18 9.85
CA LEU A 18 7.18 -3.38 9.16
C LEU A 18 8.05 -4.60 9.52
N SER A 19 9.37 -4.41 9.61
CA SER A 19 10.30 -5.46 10.02
C SER A 19 10.04 -5.90 11.46
N GLN A 20 9.78 -4.96 12.38
CA GLN A 20 9.43 -5.28 13.75
C GLN A 20 8.10 -6.05 13.83
N MET A 21 7.07 -5.59 13.12
CA MET A 21 5.77 -6.27 13.03
C MET A 21 5.91 -7.71 12.53
N SER A 22 6.83 -7.97 11.60
CA SER A 22 7.11 -9.32 11.09
C SER A 22 7.68 -10.28 12.15
N CYS A 23 8.30 -9.75 13.21
CA CYS A 23 8.97 -10.53 14.25
C CYS A 23 8.15 -10.71 15.54
N THR A 24 7.22 -9.81 15.86
CA THR A 24 6.62 -9.70 17.21
C THR A 24 5.12 -9.95 17.28
N SER A 25 4.47 -10.35 16.18
CA SER A 25 3.01 -10.30 16.10
C SER A 25 2.31 -11.56 16.61
N ASP A 26 1.85 -11.53 17.87
CA ASP A 26 1.00 -12.57 18.47
C ASP A 26 -0.39 -12.67 17.79
N ARG A 27 -0.88 -11.58 17.18
CA ARG A 27 -2.15 -11.52 16.44
C ARG A 27 -1.91 -11.21 14.97
N ARG A 28 -1.85 -12.25 14.14
CA ARG A 28 -1.50 -12.17 12.71
C ARG A 28 -2.43 -11.26 11.90
N GLU A 29 -3.74 -11.32 12.14
CA GLU A 29 -4.73 -10.51 11.43
C GLU A 29 -4.52 -9.01 11.69
N GLY A 30 -4.40 -8.64 12.97
CA GLY A 30 -4.14 -7.26 13.38
C GLY A 30 -2.80 -6.74 12.87
N ALA A 31 -1.78 -7.60 12.79
CA ALA A 31 -0.48 -7.25 12.23
C ALA A 31 -0.53 -6.94 10.74
N ILE A 32 -1.22 -7.77 9.93
CA ILE A 32 -1.39 -7.51 8.50
C ILE A 32 -2.17 -6.21 8.27
N VAL A 33 -3.27 -6.01 9.01
CA VAL A 33 -4.07 -4.78 8.92
C VAL A 33 -3.24 -3.54 9.31
N GLY A 34 -2.49 -3.62 10.41
CA GLY A 34 -1.64 -2.53 10.90
C GLY A 34 -0.49 -2.22 9.93
N ALA A 35 0.16 -3.24 9.37
CA ALA A 35 1.22 -3.09 8.39
C ALA A 35 0.74 -2.32 7.16
N ILE A 36 -0.43 -2.66 6.62
CA ILE A 36 -1.00 -1.99 5.45
C ILE A 36 -1.40 -0.56 5.79
N ALA A 37 -2.05 -0.34 6.94
CA ALA A 37 -2.41 1.01 7.38
C ALA A 37 -1.18 1.91 7.53
N THR A 38 -0.05 1.34 7.97
CA THR A 38 1.23 2.05 8.09
C THR A 38 1.74 2.50 6.72
N VAL A 39 1.68 1.63 5.71
CA VAL A 39 2.07 2.00 4.34
C VAL A 39 1.08 2.97 3.71
N GLU A 40 -0.22 2.82 3.93
CA GLU A 40 -1.24 3.78 3.47
C GLU A 40 -0.94 5.19 4.01
N ALA A 41 -0.68 5.31 5.31
CA ALA A 41 -0.32 6.58 5.94
C ALA A 41 0.98 7.15 5.36
N TYR A 42 1.98 6.31 5.10
CA TYR A 42 3.23 6.75 4.45
C TYR A 42 2.99 7.27 3.02
N VAL A 43 2.17 6.59 2.22
CA VAL A 43 1.82 7.03 0.87
C VAL A 43 1.08 8.37 0.93
N ASP A 44 0.12 8.52 1.83
CA ASP A 44 -0.66 9.74 1.99
C ASP A 44 0.23 10.93 2.41
N ALA A 45 1.12 10.70 3.38
CA ALA A 45 2.13 11.70 3.79
C ALA A 45 3.10 12.05 2.67
N THR A 46 3.46 11.08 1.83
CA THR A 46 4.34 11.28 0.69
C THR A 46 3.68 12.11 -0.39
N VAL A 47 2.42 11.82 -0.73
CA VAL A 47 1.62 12.64 -1.65
C VAL A 47 1.50 14.08 -1.13
N LYS A 48 1.18 14.25 0.15
CA LYS A 48 1.10 15.59 0.76
C LYS A 48 2.41 16.37 0.64
N ARG A 49 3.55 15.71 0.87
CA ARG A 49 4.86 16.36 0.68
C ARG A 49 5.16 16.72 -0.77
N LEU A 50 4.80 15.86 -1.72
CA LEU A 50 4.97 16.16 -3.14
C LEU A 50 4.14 17.37 -3.55
N ILE A 51 2.94 17.52 -2.98
CA ILE A 51 2.09 18.70 -3.13
C ILE A 51 2.76 19.95 -2.55
N ASP A 52 3.27 19.88 -1.32
CA ASP A 52 3.90 21.01 -0.62
C ASP A 52 5.19 21.48 -1.33
N MET A 53 5.88 20.55 -2.02
CA MET A 53 7.09 20.84 -2.78
C MET A 53 6.82 21.47 -4.15
N ASP A 54 5.62 21.29 -4.73
CA ASP A 54 5.28 21.90 -6.02
C ASP A 54 5.02 23.40 -5.83
N SER A 55 5.67 24.25 -6.63
CA SER A 55 5.48 25.71 -6.53
C SER A 55 4.12 26.16 -7.07
N ARG A 56 3.48 25.33 -7.91
CA ARG A 56 2.19 25.63 -8.57
C ARG A 56 0.99 25.56 -7.62
N THR A 57 1.14 24.86 -6.49
CA THR A 57 0.08 24.61 -5.51
C THR A 57 -0.07 25.74 -4.50
N ARG A 58 0.84 26.74 -4.50
CA ARG A 58 0.86 27.87 -3.54
C ARG A 58 -0.27 28.89 -3.69
N SER A 59 -1.24 28.67 -4.57
CA SER A 59 -2.42 29.53 -4.71
C SER A 59 -3.56 29.07 -3.80
N GLN A 60 -4.44 29.97 -3.35
CA GLN A 60 -5.63 29.60 -2.55
C GLN A 60 -6.54 28.61 -3.29
N LEU A 61 -6.69 28.77 -4.62
CA LEU A 61 -7.42 27.82 -5.46
C LEU A 61 -6.72 26.46 -5.51
N GLY A 62 -5.38 26.44 -5.63
CA GLY A 62 -4.57 25.23 -5.59
C GLY A 62 -4.81 24.45 -4.29
N ASN A 63 -4.70 25.11 -3.14
CA ASN A 63 -4.94 24.50 -1.83
C ASN A 63 -6.38 23.95 -1.69
N TYR A 64 -7.39 24.69 -2.16
CA TYR A 64 -8.77 24.23 -2.12
C TYR A 64 -8.99 22.96 -2.97
N LEU A 65 -8.45 22.93 -4.19
CA LEU A 65 -8.52 21.77 -5.07
C LEU A 65 -7.76 20.58 -4.48
N ILE A 66 -6.62 20.84 -3.84
CA ILE A 66 -5.84 19.83 -3.13
C ILE A 66 -6.63 19.23 -1.97
N ASP A 67 -7.26 20.04 -1.12
CA ASP A 67 -7.98 19.54 0.05
C ASP A 67 -9.17 18.66 -0.36
N GLN A 68 -9.89 19.07 -1.42
CA GLN A 68 -10.93 18.22 -2.02
C GLN A 68 -10.35 16.90 -2.54
N TYR A 69 -9.21 16.94 -3.23
CA TYR A 69 -8.61 15.77 -3.86
C TYR A 69 -7.92 14.83 -2.87
N ILE A 70 -7.32 15.35 -1.78
CA ILE A 70 -6.75 14.57 -0.67
C ILE A 70 -7.84 13.76 0.04
N SER A 71 -9.06 14.30 0.15
CA SER A 71 -10.17 13.55 0.72
C SER A 71 -10.52 12.29 -0.10
N GLU A 72 -10.34 12.34 -1.42
CA GLU A 72 -10.55 11.20 -2.32
C GLU A 72 -9.34 10.25 -2.39
N LEU A 73 -8.13 10.77 -2.16
CA LEU A 73 -6.89 9.99 -2.08
C LEU A 73 -6.99 8.86 -1.05
N SER A 74 -7.51 9.19 0.14
CA SER A 74 -7.54 8.25 1.26
C SER A 74 -8.54 7.10 1.10
N ARG A 75 -9.45 7.16 0.11
CA ARG A 75 -10.55 6.20 -0.06
C ARG A 75 -10.09 4.82 -0.54
N ASN A 76 -9.13 4.74 -1.44
CA ASN A 76 -8.66 3.45 -1.97
C ASN A 76 -7.28 3.54 -2.65
N TRP A 77 -6.62 2.39 -2.78
CA TRP A 77 -5.29 2.27 -3.40
C TRP A 77 -5.23 2.70 -4.86
N LYS A 78 -6.32 2.52 -5.63
CA LYS A 78 -6.38 2.96 -7.02
C LYS A 78 -6.28 4.49 -7.13
N SER A 79 -6.96 5.22 -6.24
CA SER A 79 -6.84 6.68 -6.14
C SER A 79 -5.40 7.08 -5.80
N ARG A 80 -4.79 6.49 -4.77
CA ARG A 80 -3.38 6.76 -4.39
C ARG A 80 -2.41 6.60 -5.56
N HIS A 81 -2.50 5.49 -6.28
CA HIS A 81 -1.64 5.25 -7.46
C HIS A 81 -1.91 6.20 -8.61
N SER A 82 -3.18 6.53 -8.88
CA SER A 82 -3.52 7.52 -9.92
C SER A 82 -2.95 8.89 -9.57
N VAL A 83 -2.99 9.33 -8.32
CA VAL A 83 -2.40 10.61 -7.92
C VAL A 83 -0.88 10.61 -8.08
N LEU A 84 -0.20 9.57 -7.60
CA LEU A 84 1.25 9.44 -7.76
C LEU A 84 1.65 9.46 -9.24
N ARG A 85 0.94 8.73 -10.09
CA ARG A 85 1.22 8.61 -11.52
C ARG A 85 0.85 9.87 -12.30
N ASP A 86 -0.41 10.27 -12.23
CA ASP A 86 -1.00 11.30 -13.08
C ASP A 86 -0.68 12.72 -12.55
N GLY A 87 -0.64 12.87 -11.23
CA GLY A 87 -0.30 14.14 -10.58
C GLY A 87 1.21 14.37 -10.49
N PHE A 88 1.99 13.32 -10.20
CA PHE A 88 3.42 13.46 -9.91
C PHE A 88 4.34 12.65 -10.82
N GLY A 89 3.85 11.95 -11.84
CA GLY A 89 4.72 11.14 -12.72
C GLY A 89 5.56 10.10 -11.96
N VAL A 90 5.10 9.66 -10.79
CA VAL A 90 5.73 8.63 -9.96
C VAL A 90 5.09 7.30 -10.30
N PHE A 91 5.85 6.43 -10.94
CA PHE A 91 5.40 5.11 -11.38
C PHE A 91 6.03 4.04 -10.50
N VAL A 92 5.23 3.35 -9.69
CA VAL A 92 5.65 2.12 -9.00
C VAL A 92 5.58 0.99 -10.04
N GLU A 93 6.59 0.92 -10.90
CA GLU A 93 6.46 0.41 -12.28
C GLU A 93 6.68 -1.10 -12.48
N SER A 94 6.99 -1.88 -11.44
CA SER A 94 7.03 -3.34 -11.60
C SER A 94 5.63 -3.94 -11.44
N GLU A 95 5.12 -4.55 -12.51
CA GLU A 95 3.83 -5.26 -12.52
C GLU A 95 3.76 -6.28 -11.37
N SER A 96 4.89 -6.90 -11.02
CA SER A 96 5.02 -7.81 -9.87
C SER A 96 4.70 -7.14 -8.53
N VAL A 97 5.24 -5.95 -8.25
CA VAL A 97 5.02 -5.22 -6.99
C VAL A 97 3.57 -4.75 -6.89
N ALA A 98 3.00 -4.25 -7.99
CA ALA A 98 1.60 -3.84 -8.02
C ALA A 98 0.64 -5.04 -7.78
N GLN A 99 0.92 -6.20 -8.39
CA GLN A 99 0.17 -7.42 -8.15
C GLN A 99 0.31 -7.91 -6.70
N ASN A 100 1.53 -7.93 -6.15
CA ASN A 100 1.79 -8.33 -4.77
C ASN A 100 1.03 -7.44 -3.77
N LEU A 101 1.15 -6.12 -3.93
CA LEU A 101 0.43 -5.16 -3.10
C LEU A 101 -1.09 -5.37 -3.18
N LYS A 102 -1.63 -5.58 -4.39
CA LYS A 102 -3.06 -5.82 -4.57
C LYS A 102 -3.55 -7.02 -3.76
N ILE A 103 -2.81 -8.13 -3.74
CA ILE A 103 -3.18 -9.33 -2.98
C ILE A 103 -3.24 -8.98 -1.47
N VAL A 104 -2.24 -8.26 -0.96
CA VAL A 104 -2.18 -7.83 0.44
C VAL A 104 -3.36 -6.91 0.80
N VAL A 105 -3.73 -6.00 -0.10
CA VAL A 105 -4.92 -5.14 0.05
C VAL A 105 -6.22 -5.95 0.05
N ASP A 106 -6.33 -6.94 -0.84
CA ASP A 106 -7.48 -7.84 -0.90
C ASP A 106 -7.65 -8.66 0.39
N VAL A 107 -6.54 -9.13 0.99
CA VAL A 107 -6.52 -9.77 2.31
C VAL A 107 -7.03 -8.82 3.39
N ARG A 108 -6.50 -7.60 3.46
CA ARG A 108 -6.94 -6.61 4.47
C ARG A 108 -8.41 -6.27 4.35
N ASN A 109 -8.93 -6.13 3.13
CA ASN A 109 -10.34 -5.87 2.93
C ASN A 109 -11.22 -7.03 3.43
N ALA A 110 -10.79 -8.28 3.20
CA ALA A 110 -11.47 -9.46 3.72
C ALA A 110 -11.41 -9.55 5.26
N LEU A 111 -10.25 -9.22 5.86
CA LEU A 111 -10.09 -9.16 7.31
C LEU A 111 -10.97 -8.05 7.95
N MET A 112 -10.98 -6.84 7.37
CA MET A 112 -11.67 -5.67 7.92
C MET A 112 -13.19 -5.68 7.74
N HIS A 113 -13.69 -6.22 6.63
CA HIS A 113 -15.11 -6.09 6.26
C HIS A 113 -15.87 -7.42 6.24
N GLY A 114 -15.16 -8.54 6.24
CA GLY A 114 -15.78 -9.86 6.17
C GLY A 114 -15.78 -10.66 7.47
N ASP A 115 -15.28 -10.11 8.58
CA ASP A 115 -15.00 -10.90 9.79
C ASP A 115 -14.04 -12.08 9.45
N GLY A 116 -13.05 -11.78 8.61
CA GLY A 116 -12.15 -12.77 8.00
C GLY A 116 -12.72 -13.51 6.77
N LYS A 117 -13.85 -13.06 6.21
CA LYS A 117 -14.46 -13.65 5.00
C LYS A 117 -14.20 -12.82 3.74
N LEU A 118 -14.17 -13.47 2.57
CA LEU A 118 -14.24 -12.75 1.29
C LEU A 118 -15.53 -11.94 1.21
N THR A 119 -15.42 -10.68 0.77
CA THR A 119 -16.59 -9.83 0.52
C THR A 119 -17.48 -10.42 -0.58
N ASP A 120 -18.78 -10.12 -0.61
CA ASP A 120 -19.71 -10.64 -1.63
C ASP A 120 -19.27 -10.26 -3.05
N LEU A 121 -18.61 -9.10 -3.21
CA LEU A 121 -17.98 -8.63 -4.44
C LEU A 121 -16.79 -9.49 -4.89
N GLN A 122 -16.01 -10.02 -3.95
CA GLN A 122 -14.92 -10.96 -4.23
C GLN A 122 -15.47 -12.36 -4.53
N SER A 123 -16.50 -12.80 -3.82
CA SER A 123 -17.14 -14.12 -4.00
C SER A 123 -17.91 -14.25 -5.32
N ALA A 124 -18.49 -13.16 -5.84
CA ALA A 124 -19.30 -13.16 -7.06
C ALA A 124 -18.49 -13.43 -8.35
N LYS A 125 -17.16 -13.27 -8.31
CA LYS A 125 -16.27 -13.50 -9.46
C LYS A 125 -15.55 -14.84 -9.32
N TRP A 126 -16.28 -15.93 -9.53
CA TRP A 126 -15.78 -17.31 -9.32
C TRP A 126 -14.41 -17.61 -9.96
N LYS A 127 -14.14 -17.11 -11.18
CA LYS A 127 -12.83 -17.26 -11.84
C LYS A 127 -11.70 -16.46 -11.14
N SER A 128 -11.99 -15.31 -10.55
CA SER A 128 -11.00 -14.56 -9.78
C SER A 128 -10.79 -15.15 -8.38
N VAL A 129 -11.77 -15.86 -7.81
CA VAL A 129 -11.63 -16.52 -6.50
C VAL A 129 -10.60 -17.65 -6.53
N VAL A 130 -10.57 -18.46 -7.60
CA VAL A 130 -9.58 -19.56 -7.72
C VAL A 130 -8.16 -19.01 -7.90
N ALA A 131 -7.99 -18.01 -8.78
CA ALA A 131 -6.70 -17.35 -8.97
C ALA A 131 -6.24 -16.66 -7.68
N LEU A 132 -7.13 -15.91 -7.02
CA LEU A 132 -6.85 -15.22 -5.76
C LEU A 132 -6.47 -16.22 -4.65
N ARG A 133 -7.17 -17.35 -4.54
CA ARG A 133 -6.83 -18.41 -3.57
C ARG A 133 -5.43 -18.96 -3.82
N ARG A 134 -5.09 -19.25 -5.08
CA ARG A 134 -3.76 -19.74 -5.44
C ARG A 134 -2.69 -18.69 -5.12
N ASP A 135 -2.95 -17.44 -5.44
CA ASP A 135 -1.98 -16.36 -5.23
C ASP A 135 -1.79 -16.04 -3.73
N MET A 136 -2.86 -16.09 -2.92
CA MET A 136 -2.80 -15.98 -1.46
C MET A 136 -2.00 -17.12 -0.83
N ALA A 137 -2.23 -18.36 -1.26
CA ALA A 137 -1.47 -19.52 -0.77
C ALA A 137 0.01 -19.40 -1.14
N ASN A 138 0.31 -19.10 -2.40
CA ASN A 138 1.68 -19.10 -2.92
C ASN A 138 2.51 -17.90 -2.46
N ARG A 139 1.89 -16.73 -2.23
CA ARG A 139 2.62 -15.48 -1.95
C ARG A 139 2.50 -15.00 -0.52
N LEU A 140 1.47 -15.44 0.21
CA LEU A 140 1.19 -14.97 1.56
C LEU A 140 1.02 -16.09 2.58
N ASP A 141 1.15 -17.37 2.21
CA ASP A 141 0.89 -18.47 3.16
C ASP A 141 -0.52 -18.34 3.77
N ILE A 142 -1.52 -17.98 2.94
CA ILE A 142 -2.91 -17.81 3.37
C ILE A 142 -3.77 -18.83 2.65
N GLU A 143 -4.47 -19.64 3.43
CA GLU A 143 -5.45 -20.58 2.91
C GLU A 143 -6.86 -20.02 2.98
N LEU A 144 -7.70 -20.48 2.06
CA LEU A 144 -9.11 -20.13 2.02
C LEU A 144 -9.95 -21.37 2.33
N GLN A 145 -10.49 -21.42 3.56
CA GLN A 145 -11.36 -22.49 4.03
C GLN A 145 -12.82 -22.04 3.94
N GLY A 146 -13.51 -22.48 2.89
CA GLY A 146 -14.86 -22.04 2.57
C GLY A 146 -14.86 -20.56 2.16
N ARG A 147 -15.28 -19.67 3.07
CA ARG A 147 -15.16 -18.22 2.89
C ARG A 147 -14.12 -17.58 3.79
N ARG A 148 -13.55 -18.31 4.75
CA ARG A 148 -12.67 -17.78 5.79
C ARG A 148 -11.21 -17.83 5.36
N LEU A 149 -10.48 -16.75 5.63
CA LEU A 149 -9.03 -16.70 5.52
C LEU A 149 -8.39 -17.36 6.73
N VAL A 150 -7.45 -18.28 6.49
CA VAL A 150 -6.64 -18.92 7.51
C VAL A 150 -5.20 -18.51 7.27
N LEU A 151 -4.65 -17.72 8.21
CA LEU A 151 -3.29 -17.20 8.14
C LEU A 151 -2.31 -18.27 8.68
N GLY A 152 -1.41 -18.72 7.81
CA GLY A 152 -0.28 -19.57 8.19
C GLY A 152 0.76 -18.86 9.05
N GLU A 153 1.86 -19.55 9.33
CA GLU A 153 2.91 -19.05 10.23
C GLU A 153 3.69 -17.90 9.60
N ASP A 154 3.88 -17.93 8.27
CA ASP A 154 4.68 -16.95 7.54
C ASP A 154 3.85 -15.77 7.01
N SER A 155 2.52 -15.76 7.18
CA SER A 155 1.68 -14.77 6.49
C SER A 155 2.01 -13.33 6.83
N VAL A 156 2.30 -13.02 8.09
CA VAL A 156 2.68 -11.67 8.51
C VAL A 156 4.01 -11.26 7.89
N LYS A 157 4.98 -12.18 7.89
CA LYS A 157 6.32 -11.96 7.34
C LYS A 157 6.29 -11.72 5.84
N LEU A 158 5.52 -12.52 5.10
CA LEU A 158 5.34 -12.39 3.67
C LEU A 158 4.59 -11.09 3.31
N ALA A 159 3.53 -10.76 4.04
CA ALA A 159 2.82 -9.50 3.85
C ALA A 159 3.73 -8.28 4.11
N CYS A 160 4.48 -8.28 5.22
CA CYS A 160 5.43 -7.21 5.52
C CYS A 160 6.54 -7.11 4.47
N SER A 161 7.05 -8.25 3.97
CA SER A 161 8.08 -8.25 2.91
C SER A 161 7.58 -7.60 1.62
N ILE A 162 6.35 -7.91 1.20
CA ILE A 162 5.71 -7.28 0.04
C ILE A 162 5.55 -5.77 0.25
N LEU A 163 5.13 -5.36 1.44
CA LEU A 163 4.94 -3.95 1.78
C LEU A 163 6.27 -3.18 1.83
N ILE A 164 7.32 -3.79 2.36
CA ILE A 164 8.68 -3.24 2.35
C ILE A 164 9.17 -3.06 0.91
N GLU A 165 9.02 -4.08 0.05
CA GLU A 165 9.40 -4.00 -1.36
C GLU A 165 8.67 -2.85 -2.07
N TYR A 166 7.36 -2.70 -1.78
CA TYR A 166 6.58 -1.59 -2.30
C TYR A 166 7.11 -0.22 -1.85
N VAL A 167 7.39 -0.04 -0.56
CA VAL A 167 7.94 1.22 -0.02
C VAL A 167 9.27 1.56 -0.69
N LEU A 168 10.19 0.59 -0.77
CA LEU A 168 11.49 0.79 -1.42
C LEU A 168 11.35 1.16 -2.90
N GLN A 169 10.41 0.53 -3.62
CA GLN A 169 10.17 0.86 -5.02
C GLN A 169 9.56 2.24 -5.20
N LEU A 170 8.65 2.64 -4.30
CA LEU A 170 8.08 3.99 -4.28
C LEU A 170 9.18 5.04 -4.07
N GLU A 171 10.07 4.83 -3.10
CA GLU A 171 11.19 5.73 -2.84
C GLU A 171 12.14 5.86 -4.03
N ARG A 172 12.50 4.74 -4.65
CA ARG A 172 13.31 4.73 -5.88
C ARG A 172 12.65 5.56 -6.99
N SER A 173 11.33 5.42 -7.13
CA SER A 173 10.55 6.14 -8.16
C SER A 173 10.51 7.64 -7.89
N ILE A 174 10.36 8.05 -6.63
CA ILE A 174 10.42 9.45 -6.21
C ILE A 174 11.82 10.03 -6.42
N TYR A 175 12.86 9.28 -6.08
CA TYR A 175 14.25 9.70 -6.30
C TYR A 175 14.56 9.86 -7.79
N ALA A 176 14.15 8.90 -8.63
CA ALA A 176 14.31 8.96 -10.08
C ALA A 176 13.60 10.17 -10.68
N ARG A 177 12.39 10.52 -10.19
CA ARG A 177 11.70 11.76 -10.57
C ARG A 177 12.54 12.99 -10.25
N LYS A 178 13.07 13.09 -9.02
CA LYS A 178 13.87 14.25 -8.56
C LYS A 178 15.14 14.46 -9.39
N LEU A 179 15.66 13.44 -10.08
CA LEU A 179 16.80 13.54 -10.98
C LEU A 179 16.42 14.03 -12.40
N ARG A 180 15.15 13.88 -12.80
CA ARG A 180 14.66 14.25 -14.14
C ARG A 180 14.08 15.67 -14.22
N GLY A 181 13.79 16.29 -13.08
CA GLY A 181 13.32 17.68 -12.97
C GLY A 181 14.40 18.58 -12.38
#